data_AF-J9DQ25-F1
#
_entry.id   AF-J9DQ25-F1
#
_cell.length_a   1.000
_cell.length_b   1.000
_cell.length_c   1.000
_cell.angle_alpha   90.00
_cell.angle_beta   90.00
_cell.angle_gamma   90.00
#
_symmetry.space_group_name_H-M   'P 1'
#
loop_
_entity.id
_entity.type
_entity.pdbx_description
1 polymer ?
#
loop_
_entity_poly.entity_id
_entity_poly.type
_entity_poly.pdbx_seq_one_letter_code
_entity_poly.pdbx_strand_id
1 'polypeptide(L)'
;GHEANALKLLDPYLPKGEADQFGFKEGGSLYAYGLIHANHGNAEVIAYLRDQLLKATTSAARHGACLGLGLAAMGTHDEQASLLIYYYICFLHNLFTLVFVQLRDCLYQDDAVTGEAAGLAMGLVMVGGMQTEAYQEM
;
A
#
# COMPACT_ATOMS: atom_id res chain seq x y z
N GLY A 1 4.74 -17.49 9.98
CA GLY A 1 5.37 -16.87 11.16
C GLY A 1 4.29 -16.44 12.14
N HIS A 2 4.55 -15.48 13.04
CA HIS A 2 3.59 -14.92 14.01
C HIS A 2 2.44 -14.10 13.35
N GLU A 3 2.04 -14.44 12.12
CA GLU A 3 1.10 -13.70 11.28
C GLU A 3 -0.31 -13.67 11.89
N ALA A 4 -0.81 -14.80 12.39
CA ALA A 4 -2.12 -14.88 13.04
C ALA A 4 -2.19 -14.08 14.36
N ASN A 5 -1.05 -13.83 15.00
CA ASN A 5 -0.97 -13.08 16.26
C ASN A 5 -0.62 -11.59 16.04
N ALA A 6 -0.11 -11.22 14.86
CA ALA A 6 0.25 -9.85 14.51
C ALA A 6 -0.94 -8.90 14.66
N LEU A 7 -2.10 -9.32 14.14
CA LEU A 7 -3.35 -8.55 14.18
C LEU A 7 -3.85 -8.37 15.62
N LYS A 8 -3.75 -9.41 16.46
CA LYS A 8 -4.09 -9.34 17.89
C LYS A 8 -3.14 -8.47 18.71
N LEU A 9 -1.88 -8.36 18.28
CA LEU A 9 -0.85 -7.61 18.99
C LEU A 9 -0.88 -6.12 18.62
N LEU A 10 -1.28 -5.82 17.38
CA LEU A 10 -1.45 -4.47 16.84
C LEU A 10 -2.87 -3.92 17.04
N ASP A 11 -3.81 -4.76 17.48
CA ASP A 11 -5.22 -4.45 17.75
C ASP A 11 -5.46 -3.15 18.57
N PRO A 12 -4.64 -2.77 19.56
CA PRO A 12 -4.81 -1.50 20.27
C PRO A 12 -4.28 -0.25 19.52
N TYR A 13 -3.51 -0.43 18.45
CA TYR A 13 -2.89 0.66 17.68
C TYR A 13 -3.47 0.83 16.27
N LEU A 14 -4.24 -0.15 15.80
CA LEU A 14 -4.96 -0.06 14.53
C LEU A 14 -6.09 0.98 14.60
N PRO A 15 -6.36 1.70 13.50
CA PRO A 15 -7.39 2.73 13.45
C PRO A 15 -8.79 2.13 13.69
N LYS A 16 -9.39 2.42 14.86
CA LYS A 16 -10.70 1.88 15.29
C LYS A 16 -11.82 2.91 15.39
N GLY A 17 -11.54 4.20 15.20
CA GLY A 17 -12.60 5.22 15.08
C GLY A 17 -12.25 6.60 15.63
N GLU A 18 -11.42 6.69 16.68
CA GLU A 18 -10.86 7.98 17.12
C GLU A 18 -9.53 8.21 16.41
N ALA A 19 -9.60 8.85 15.25
CA ALA A 19 -8.41 9.34 14.57
C ALA A 19 -7.66 10.29 15.52
N ASP A 20 -6.50 9.85 16.00
CA ASP A 20 -5.59 10.73 16.75
C ASP A 20 -5.32 11.96 15.87
N GLN A 21 -5.31 13.17 16.43
CA GLN A 21 -5.35 14.43 15.67
C GLN A 21 -4.22 14.54 14.61
N PHE A 22 -3.15 13.77 14.81
CA PHE A 22 -1.99 13.68 13.92
C PHE A 22 -1.78 12.31 13.25
N GLY A 23 -2.49 11.25 13.65
CA GLY A 23 -2.45 9.93 12.98
C GLY A 23 -1.13 9.15 13.02
N PHE A 24 -0.10 9.59 13.78
CA PHE A 24 1.22 8.93 13.79
C PHE A 24 1.20 7.51 14.35
N LYS A 25 0.39 7.26 15.39
CA LYS A 25 0.27 5.91 15.98
C LYS A 25 -0.37 4.93 15.01
N GLU A 26 -1.43 5.38 14.33
CA GLU A 26 -2.14 4.60 13.34
C GLU A 26 -1.24 4.31 12.13
N GLY A 27 -0.55 5.34 11.59
CA GLY A 27 0.43 5.16 10.51
C GLY A 27 1.57 4.21 10.88
N GLY A 28 2.13 4.35 12.08
CA GLY A 28 3.17 3.44 12.58
C GLY A 28 2.69 2.00 12.75
N SER A 29 1.43 1.81 13.17
CA SER A 29 0.82 0.48 13.29
C SER A 29 0.62 -0.20 11.94
N LEU A 30 0.20 0.55 10.91
CA LEU A 30 0.01 0.05 9.55
C LEU A 30 1.34 -0.32 8.91
N TYR A 31 2.37 0.50 9.15
CA TYR A 31 3.73 0.19 8.71
C TYR A 31 4.28 -1.06 9.41
N ALA A 32 4.12 -1.18 10.73
CA ALA A 32 4.53 -2.36 11.49
C ALA A 32 3.79 -3.62 11.02
N TYR A 33 2.51 -3.50 10.68
CA TYR A 33 1.72 -4.59 10.11
C TYR A 33 2.31 -5.06 8.78
N GLY A 34 2.64 -4.13 7.87
CA GLY A 34 3.32 -4.45 6.61
C GLY A 34 4.69 -5.09 6.80
N LEU A 35 5.47 -4.67 7.81
CA LEU A 35 6.77 -5.27 8.15
C LEU A 35 6.64 -6.72 8.64
N ILE A 36 5.62 -7.04 9.44
CA ILE A 36 5.39 -8.41 9.92
C ILE A 36 4.99 -9.33 8.75
N HIS A 37 4.33 -8.76 7.73
CA HIS A 37 3.89 -9.46 6.53
C HIS A 37 4.78 -9.19 5.30
N ALA A 38 6.01 -8.73 5.51
CA ALA A 38 6.92 -8.42 4.41
C ALA A 38 7.19 -9.65 3.55
N ASN A 39 6.97 -9.53 2.24
CA ASN A 39 7.12 -10.60 1.24
C ASN A 39 6.27 -11.88 1.50
N HIS A 40 5.34 -11.84 2.46
CA HIS A 40 4.41 -12.91 2.81
C HIS A 40 2.98 -12.35 2.93
N GLY A 41 2.70 -11.25 2.24
CA GLY A 41 1.40 -10.60 2.24
C GLY A 41 0.35 -11.48 1.58
N ASN A 42 -0.48 -12.16 2.37
CA ASN A 42 -1.69 -12.79 1.85
C ASN A 42 -2.60 -11.72 1.22
N ALA A 43 -3.43 -12.11 0.26
CA ALA A 43 -4.37 -11.21 -0.43
C ALA A 43 -5.26 -10.41 0.56
N GLU A 44 -5.60 -11.00 1.71
CA GLU A 44 -6.38 -10.37 2.78
C GLU A 44 -5.63 -9.20 3.45
N VAL A 45 -4.32 -9.33 3.67
CA VAL A 45 -3.48 -8.29 4.29
C VAL A 45 -3.32 -7.11 3.36
N ILE A 46 -3.08 -7.38 2.08
CA ILE A 46 -3.00 -6.35 1.03
C ILE A 46 -4.36 -5.64 0.92
N ALA A 47 -5.46 -6.38 0.86
CA ALA A 47 -6.80 -5.79 0.82
C ALA A 47 -7.10 -4.91 2.05
N TYR A 48 -6.70 -5.35 3.24
CA TYR A 48 -6.84 -4.57 4.48
C TYR A 48 -6.04 -3.27 4.43
N LEU A 49 -4.75 -3.33 4.10
CA LEU A 49 -3.88 -2.15 4.00
C LEU A 49 -4.39 -1.14 2.96
N ARG A 50 -4.98 -1.62 1.86
CA ARG A 50 -5.59 -0.77 0.83
C ARG A 50 -6.87 -0.08 1.31
N ASP A 51 -7.73 -0.80 2.02
CA ASP A 51 -8.91 -0.20 2.63
C ASP A 51 -8.52 0.88 3.66
N GLN A 52 -7.45 0.62 4.43
CA GLN A 52 -6.90 1.61 5.37
C GLN A 52 -6.28 2.82 4.67
N LEU A 53 -5.58 2.63 3.55
CA LEU A 53 -5.06 3.73 2.72
C LEU A 53 -6.18 4.66 2.24
N LEU A 54 -7.30 4.10 1.78
CA LEU A 54 -8.46 4.86 1.32
C LEU A 54 -9.17 5.60 2.46
N LYS A 55 -9.18 5.02 3.66
CA LYS A 55 -9.78 5.62 4.86
C LYS A 55 -8.85 6.62 5.56
N ALA A 56 -7.56 6.63 5.23
CA ALA A 56 -6.57 7.49 5.87
C ALA A 56 -6.80 8.98 5.53
N THR A 57 -7.11 9.76 6.56
CA THR A 57 -7.35 11.21 6.46
C THR A 57 -6.08 12.03 6.62
N THR A 58 -5.12 11.55 7.42
CA THR A 58 -3.86 12.23 7.70
C THR A 58 -2.74 11.75 6.79
N SER A 59 -1.80 12.64 6.47
CA SER A 59 -0.60 12.31 5.68
C SER A 59 0.26 11.26 6.38
N ALA A 60 0.37 11.30 7.71
CA ALA A 60 1.11 10.31 8.50
C ALA A 60 0.52 8.89 8.40
N ALA A 61 -0.81 8.77 8.48
CA ALA A 61 -1.49 7.49 8.32
C ALA A 61 -1.34 6.95 6.89
N ARG A 62 -1.49 7.83 5.88
CA ARG A 62 -1.33 7.48 4.46
C ARG A 62 0.11 7.05 4.15
N HIS A 63 1.10 7.77 4.67
CA HIS A 63 2.52 7.41 4.56
C HIS A 63 2.80 6.01 5.12
N GLY A 64 2.34 5.72 6.35
CA GLY A 64 2.50 4.40 6.97
C GLY A 64 1.79 3.28 6.21
N ALA A 65 0.59 3.56 5.68
CA ALA A 65 -0.16 2.63 4.85
C ALA A 65 0.54 2.34 3.51
N CYS A 66 1.06 3.37 2.81
CA CYS A 66 1.81 3.23 1.57
C CYS A 66 3.05 2.34 1.76
N LEU A 67 3.86 2.64 2.78
CA LEU A 67 5.05 1.85 3.08
C LEU A 67 4.71 0.41 3.48
N GLY A 68 3.71 0.23 4.35
CA GLY A 68 3.27 -1.11 4.77
C GLY A 68 2.75 -1.94 3.59
N LEU A 69 2.01 -1.31 2.68
CA LEU A 69 1.50 -1.94 1.47
C LEU A 69 2.64 -2.34 0.52
N GLY A 70 3.63 -1.46 0.30
CA GLY A 70 4.80 -1.75 -0.55
C GLY A 70 5.65 -2.91 -0.02
N LEU A 71 5.79 -3.04 1.31
CA LEU A 71 6.50 -4.16 1.93
C LEU A 71 5.72 -5.48 1.83
N ALA A 72 4.41 -5.43 2.05
CA ALA A 72 3.55 -6.61 1.93
C ALA A 72 3.46 -7.13 0.49
N ALA A 73 3.50 -6.22 -0.49
CA ALA A 73 3.44 -6.51 -1.92
C ALA A 73 4.81 -6.45 -2.63
N MET A 74 5.91 -6.58 -1.88
CA MET A 74 7.26 -6.51 -2.44
C MET A 74 7.49 -7.64 -3.45
N GLY A 75 8.00 -7.31 -4.64
CA GLY A 75 8.38 -8.30 -5.65
C GLY A 75 7.21 -9.12 -6.22
N THR A 76 5.96 -8.70 -6.03
CA THR A 76 4.82 -9.34 -6.70
C THR A 76 4.82 -9.08 -8.20
N HIS A 77 5.59 -8.09 -8.67
CA HIS A 77 5.67 -7.68 -10.08
C HIS A 77 4.28 -7.58 -10.70
N ASP A 78 3.36 -6.85 -10.07
CA ASP A 78 1.98 -6.73 -10.56
C ASP A 78 1.98 -6.06 -11.95
N GLU A 79 2.13 -6.89 -12.99
CA GLU A 79 2.24 -6.56 -14.41
C GLU A 79 0.89 -6.11 -14.93
N GLN A 80 0.47 -4.92 -14.53
CA GLN A 80 -0.65 -4.19 -15.16
C GLN A 80 -0.38 -2.67 -15.19
N ALA A 81 0.89 -2.26 -15.22
CA ALA A 81 1.27 -0.91 -15.66
C ALA A 81 1.15 -0.76 -17.20
N SER A 82 1.19 -1.87 -17.95
CA SER A 82 0.94 -1.90 -19.40
C SER A 82 -0.48 -2.35 -19.70
N LEU A 83 -1.42 -1.41 -19.80
CA LEU A 83 -2.45 -1.45 -20.84
C LEU A 83 -3.30 -0.17 -20.76
N LEU A 84 -2.99 0.76 -21.65
CA LEU A 84 -3.82 1.88 -22.12
C LEU A 84 -5.22 1.45 -22.67
N ILE A 85 -5.73 0.26 -22.34
CA ILE A 85 -6.98 -0.32 -22.86
C ILE A 85 -8.00 -0.64 -21.76
N TYR A 86 -7.64 -0.63 -20.46
CA TYR A 86 -8.57 -1.05 -19.38
C TYR A 86 -9.52 0.03 -18.84
N TYR A 87 -9.71 1.14 -19.54
CA TYR A 87 -10.72 2.14 -19.14
C TYR A 87 -12.18 1.65 -19.30
N TYR A 88 -12.42 0.46 -19.87
CA TYR A 88 -13.78 -0.01 -20.17
C TYR A 88 -14.16 -1.45 -19.78
N ILE A 89 -13.25 -2.31 -19.28
CA ILE A 89 -13.57 -3.75 -19.07
C ILE A 89 -13.21 -4.33 -17.69
N CYS A 90 -12.71 -3.53 -16.75
CA CYS A 90 -12.39 -3.96 -15.37
C CYS A 90 -13.62 -4.23 -14.47
N PHE A 91 -14.72 -4.75 -15.02
CA PHE A 91 -15.92 -5.09 -14.25
C PHE A 91 -15.83 -6.45 -13.54
N LEU A 92 -14.84 -7.32 -13.79
CA LEU A 92 -14.89 -8.70 -13.28
C LEU A 92 -13.59 -9.39 -12.78
N HIS A 93 -12.43 -8.73 -12.77
CA HIS A 93 -11.13 -9.32 -12.38
C HIS A 93 -10.18 -8.14 -12.08
N ASN A 94 -9.35 -8.02 -11.05
CA ASN A 94 -8.69 -8.94 -10.14
C ASN A 94 -8.13 -8.11 -8.95
N LEU A 95 -8.10 -8.66 -7.74
CA LEU A 95 -7.81 -7.95 -6.48
C LEU A 95 -6.33 -7.48 -6.34
N PHE A 96 -5.42 -8.02 -7.15
CA PHE A 96 -3.97 -7.74 -7.11
C PHE A 96 -3.56 -6.47 -7.87
N THR A 97 -4.21 -6.21 -9.00
CA THR A 97 -3.92 -5.18 -10.03
C THR A 97 -3.95 -3.70 -9.61
N LEU A 98 -4.26 -3.35 -8.36
CA LEU A 98 -4.41 -1.93 -7.99
C LEU A 98 -3.53 -1.37 -6.87
N VAL A 99 -2.44 -2.06 -6.50
CA VAL A 99 -1.44 -1.49 -5.59
C VAL A 99 -0.67 -0.35 -6.27
N PHE A 100 -0.12 -0.57 -7.47
CA PHE A 100 0.67 0.44 -8.18
C PHE A 100 -0.16 1.68 -8.54
N VAL A 101 -1.38 1.48 -9.03
CA VAL A 101 -2.31 2.59 -9.38
C VAL A 101 -2.66 3.42 -8.16
N GLN A 102 -2.95 2.79 -7.00
CA GLN A 102 -3.25 3.54 -5.78
C GLN A 102 -2.05 4.30 -5.23
N LEU A 103 -0.84 3.74 -5.36
CA LEU A 103 0.39 4.45 -4.99
C LEU A 103 0.64 5.65 -5.91
N ARG A 104 0.39 5.50 -7.22
CA ARG A 104 0.45 6.60 -8.18
C ARG A 104 -0.57 7.70 -7.86
N ASP A 105 -1.81 7.33 -7.51
CA ASP A 105 -2.82 8.30 -7.09
C ASP A 105 -2.38 9.07 -5.83
N CYS A 106 -1.69 8.40 -4.91
CA CYS A 106 -1.07 9.05 -3.73
C CYS A 106 0.12 9.96 -4.10
N LEU A 107 0.88 9.63 -5.14
CA LEU A 107 1.95 10.47 -5.66
C LEU A 107 1.40 11.75 -6.30
N TYR A 108 0.28 11.66 -7.02
CA TYR A 108 -0.38 12.82 -7.64
C TYR A 108 -1.15 13.71 -6.67
N GLN A 109 -1.29 13.32 -5.39
CA GLN A 109 -1.89 14.17 -4.36
C GLN A 109 -1.00 15.35 -3.91
N ASP A 110 0.22 15.48 -4.45
CA ASP A 110 1.16 16.59 -4.21
C ASP A 110 1.49 16.82 -2.72
N ASP A 111 1.51 15.73 -1.95
CA ASP A 111 1.95 15.71 -0.55
C ASP A 111 3.34 15.10 -0.47
N ALA A 112 4.33 15.89 -0.04
CA ALA A 112 5.73 15.46 0.03
C ALA A 112 5.93 14.21 0.89
N VAL A 113 5.21 14.10 2.02
CA VAL A 113 5.40 12.99 2.97
C VAL A 113 4.81 11.69 2.41
N THR A 114 3.59 11.77 1.86
CA THR A 114 2.96 10.62 1.22
C THR A 114 3.70 10.22 -0.07
N GLY A 115 4.16 11.20 -0.84
CA GLY A 115 4.85 10.99 -2.12
C GLY A 115 6.17 10.23 -1.98
N GLU A 116 6.97 10.53 -0.95
CA GLU A 116 8.18 9.75 -0.64
C GLU A 116 7.85 8.28 -0.37
N ALA A 117 6.87 8.02 0.51
CA ALA A 117 6.43 6.68 0.82
C ALA A 117 5.87 5.94 -0.40
N ALA A 118 5.11 6.65 -1.25
CA ALA A 118 4.55 6.10 -2.46
C ALA A 118 5.65 5.70 -3.45
N GLY A 119 6.64 6.57 -3.69
CA GLY A 119 7.77 6.27 -4.57
C GLY A 119 8.59 5.07 -4.09
N LEU A 120 8.88 5.01 -2.78
CA LEU A 120 9.57 3.85 -2.17
C LEU A 120 8.75 2.56 -2.31
N ALA A 121 7.45 2.62 -2.03
CA ALA A 121 6.56 1.47 -2.14
C ALA A 121 6.44 0.98 -3.59
N MET A 122 6.31 1.89 -4.56
CA MET A 122 6.28 1.53 -5.99
C MET A 122 7.59 0.85 -6.41
N GLY A 123 8.74 1.34 -5.93
CA GLY A 123 10.03 0.70 -6.18
C GLY A 123 10.14 -0.71 -5.57
N LEU A 124 9.63 -0.90 -4.35
CA LEU A 124 9.62 -2.19 -3.66
C LEU A 124 8.72 -3.23 -4.35
N VAL A 125 7.55 -2.82 -4.82
CA VAL A 125 6.63 -3.71 -5.56
C VAL A 125 7.27 -4.16 -6.88
N MET A 126 8.00 -3.25 -7.53
CA MET A 126 8.60 -3.45 -8.85
C MET A 126 10.04 -3.98 -8.80
N VAL A 127 10.57 -4.26 -7.61
CA VAL A 127 11.98 -4.65 -7.42
C VAL A 127 12.30 -5.92 -8.19
N GLY A 128 13.31 -5.87 -9.05
CA GLY A 128 13.71 -7.00 -9.90
C GLY A 128 12.91 -7.16 -11.20
N GLY A 129 11.91 -6.32 -11.43
CA GLY A 129 11.17 -6.25 -12.69
C GLY A 129 11.77 -5.19 -13.61
N MET A 130 12.04 -5.54 -14.87
CA MET A 130 12.54 -4.59 -15.88
C MET A 130 11.38 -3.98 -16.68
N GLN A 131 10.42 -3.38 -15.99
CA GLN A 131 9.22 -2.80 -16.62
C GLN A 131 9.45 -1.32 -16.95
N THR A 132 9.56 -1.01 -18.25
CA THR A 132 9.87 0.34 -18.77
C THR A 132 8.84 1.41 -18.39
N GLU A 133 7.58 1.03 -18.21
CA GLU A 133 6.48 1.98 -17.91
C GLU A 133 6.57 2.53 -16.49
N ALA A 134 6.95 1.70 -15.51
CA ALA A 134 7.13 2.17 -14.15
C ALA A 134 8.22 3.25 -14.05
N TYR A 135 9.24 3.19 -14.92
CA TYR A 135 10.27 4.24 -15.02
C TYR A 135 9.76 5.54 -15.65
N GLN A 136 8.69 5.50 -16.44
CA GLN A 136 8.13 6.70 -17.07
C GLN A 136 7.05 7.35 -16.20
N GLU A 137 6.38 6.58 -15.35
CA GLU A 137 5.34 7.08 -14.43
C GLU A 137 5.88 7.55 -13.06
N MET A 138 7.10 7.13 -12.67
CA MET A 138 7.85 7.66 -11.52
C MET A 138 8.61 8.94 -11.88
#